data_AF-A0ABD5XKL7-F1
#
_entry.id   AF-A0ABD5XKL7-F1
#
_cell.length_a   1.000
_cell.length_b   1.000
_cell.length_c   1.000
_cell.angle_alpha   90.00
_cell.angle_beta   90.00
_cell.angle_gamma   90.00
#
_symmetry.space_group_name_H-M   'P 1'
#
loop_
_entity.id
_entity.type
_entity.pdbx_description
1 polymer ?
#
loop_
_entity_poly.entity_id
_entity_poly.type
_entity_poly.pdbx_seq_one_letter_code
_entity_poly.pdbx_strand_id
1 'polypeptide(L)'
;MTDEATSEATSAADADTSTGGDDGYRGVFGAFPYAFRASESLAFKSYVVVGGLAAALLSLLFALALVTLFGATAQARFSIVRAFYVVVALGAVAPTVAPVLLVARARRRGTPGRSGYELGLALAGYLFLLSLYLGTVAALPETFVLDGEPTTRPPPTGAFAPAIEVLYALPRAAGLAIPAAVALLIPLVYTLRR
;
A
#
# COMPACT_ATOMS: atom_id res chain seq x y z
N MET A 1 34.34 35.40 -41.82
CA MET A 1 32.94 35.74 -41.50
C MET A 1 32.15 34.43 -41.50
N THR A 2 32.49 33.52 -40.58
CA THR A 2 32.00 32.12 -40.54
C THR A 2 32.07 31.52 -39.13
N ASP A 3 32.08 32.34 -38.07
CA ASP A 3 32.16 31.83 -36.68
C ASP A 3 30.85 31.92 -35.89
N GLU A 4 29.80 32.54 -36.45
CA GLU A 4 28.54 32.75 -35.71
C GLU A 4 27.57 31.56 -35.78
N ALA A 5 27.65 30.73 -36.84
CA ALA A 5 26.71 29.63 -37.05
C ALA A 5 26.95 28.39 -36.17
N THR A 6 28.16 28.24 -35.59
CA THR A 6 28.51 27.06 -34.80
C THR A 6 28.14 27.21 -33.32
N SER A 7 27.94 28.45 -32.86
CA SER A 7 27.61 28.73 -31.45
C SER A 7 26.13 28.45 -31.12
N GLU A 8 25.20 28.67 -32.06
CA GLU A 8 23.77 28.40 -31.83
C GLU A 8 23.44 26.89 -31.82
N ALA A 9 24.17 26.08 -32.59
CA ALA A 9 23.94 24.63 -32.65
C ALA A 9 24.33 23.89 -31.36
N THR A 10 25.20 24.48 -30.52
CA THR A 10 25.66 23.86 -29.27
C THR A 10 24.76 24.25 -28.08
N SER A 11 24.07 25.40 -28.15
CA SER A 11 23.18 25.86 -27.07
C SER A 11 21.81 25.17 -27.05
N ALA A 12 21.38 24.53 -28.14
CA ALA A 12 20.09 23.83 -28.23
C ALA A 12 20.17 22.34 -27.80
N ALA A 13 21.37 21.78 -27.66
CA ALA A 13 21.57 20.38 -27.27
C ALA A 13 21.64 20.15 -25.76
N ASP A 14 21.73 21.22 -24.95
CA ASP A 14 21.95 21.14 -23.50
C ASP A 14 20.69 21.49 -22.67
N ALA A 15 19.53 21.55 -23.31
CA ALA A 15 18.30 22.06 -22.70
C ALA A 15 17.07 21.18 -22.98
N ASP A 16 17.13 19.85 -22.88
CA ASP A 16 15.92 19.06 -22.54
C ASP A 16 16.15 17.58 -22.13
N THR A 17 17.31 17.21 -21.59
CA THR A 17 17.43 15.91 -20.90
C THR A 17 16.86 16.02 -19.48
N SER A 18 15.54 16.07 -19.44
CA SER A 18 14.66 15.78 -18.30
C SER A 18 15.31 14.92 -17.20
N THR A 19 15.94 15.58 -16.23
CA THR A 19 16.43 14.98 -14.97
C THR A 19 15.28 14.67 -13.99
N GLY A 20 14.03 14.66 -14.47
CA GLY A 20 12.83 14.42 -13.64
C GLY A 20 12.58 12.95 -13.26
N GLY A 21 13.36 12.00 -13.79
CA GLY A 21 13.16 10.56 -13.55
C GLY A 21 13.74 10.05 -12.23
N ASP A 22 14.91 10.54 -11.82
CA ASP A 22 15.67 9.94 -10.72
C ASP A 22 15.20 10.41 -9.33
N ASP A 23 14.82 11.69 -9.19
CA ASP A 23 14.35 12.24 -7.90
C ASP A 23 12.98 11.69 -7.49
N GLY A 24 12.12 11.39 -8.48
CA GLY A 24 10.82 10.76 -8.27
C GLY A 24 10.95 9.30 -7.81
N TYR A 25 11.85 8.53 -8.45
CA TYR A 25 12.06 7.12 -8.15
C TYR A 25 12.82 6.91 -6.82
N ARG A 26 13.79 7.77 -6.49
CA ARG A 26 14.40 7.85 -5.15
C ARG A 26 13.40 8.24 -4.07
N GLY A 27 12.31 8.91 -4.45
CA GLY A 27 11.31 9.47 -3.54
C GLY A 27 10.60 8.44 -2.66
N VAL A 28 10.09 7.35 -3.26
CA VAL A 28 9.30 6.32 -2.55
C VAL A 28 10.19 5.34 -1.80
N PHE A 29 11.21 4.78 -2.47
CA PHE A 29 12.13 3.82 -1.84
C PHE A 29 13.05 4.47 -0.81
N GLY A 30 13.42 5.74 -1.01
CA GLY A 30 14.18 6.53 -0.04
C GLY A 30 13.35 7.09 1.11
N ALA A 31 12.01 7.08 1.02
CA ALA A 31 11.15 7.58 2.10
C ALA A 31 11.20 6.70 3.35
N PHE A 32 11.27 5.38 3.21
CA PHE A 32 11.36 4.45 4.34
C PHE A 32 12.60 4.65 5.21
N PRO A 33 13.84 4.58 4.68
CA PRO A 33 15.04 4.81 5.50
C PRO A 33 15.10 6.23 6.05
N TYR A 34 14.62 7.22 5.29
CA TYR A 34 14.54 8.61 5.76
C TYR A 34 13.57 8.78 6.92
N ALA A 35 12.34 8.26 6.81
CA ALA A 35 11.31 8.35 7.84
C ALA A 35 11.73 7.65 9.13
N PHE A 36 12.38 6.48 9.02
CA PHE A 36 12.93 5.76 10.16
C PHE A 36 13.98 6.58 10.91
N ARG A 37 14.88 7.26 10.18
CA ARG A 37 15.96 8.05 10.79
C ARG A 37 15.51 9.41 11.32
N ALA A 38 14.52 10.03 10.69
CA ALA A 38 14.02 11.36 11.06
C ALA A 38 12.96 11.35 12.17
N SER A 39 12.34 10.19 12.46
CA SER A 39 11.32 10.06 13.50
C SER A 39 11.94 9.86 14.88
N GLU A 40 11.30 10.42 15.90
CA GLU A 40 11.67 10.22 17.32
C GLU A 40 10.76 9.17 18.00
N SER A 41 9.59 8.87 17.41
CA SER A 41 8.63 7.91 17.96
C SER A 41 9.02 6.45 17.69
N LEU A 42 9.21 5.66 18.75
CA LEU A 42 9.46 4.21 18.63
C LEU A 42 8.31 3.45 17.96
N ALA A 43 7.05 3.83 18.23
CA ALA A 43 5.87 3.22 17.63
C ALA A 43 5.81 3.47 16.12
N PHE A 44 6.23 4.66 15.67
CA PHE A 44 6.31 4.95 14.24
C PHE A 44 7.49 4.21 13.59
N LYS A 45 8.65 4.13 14.26
CA LYS A 45 9.79 3.33 13.77
C LYS A 45 9.44 1.86 13.59
N SER A 46 8.75 1.26 14.56
CA SER A 46 8.27 -0.12 14.44
C SER A 46 7.30 -0.27 13.26
N TYR A 47 6.41 0.71 13.07
CA TYR A 47 5.50 0.69 11.93
C TYR A 47 6.21 0.84 10.59
N VAL A 48 7.25 1.67 10.47
CA VAL A 48 8.02 1.81 9.22
C VAL A 48 8.60 0.46 8.79
N VAL A 49 9.11 -0.33 9.75
CA VAL A 49 9.64 -1.67 9.47
C VAL A 49 8.52 -2.64 9.10
N VAL A 50 7.48 -2.74 9.94
CA VAL A 50 6.38 -3.70 9.72
C VAL A 50 5.58 -3.35 8.47
N GLY A 51 5.22 -2.09 8.30
CA GLY A 51 4.50 -1.57 7.14
C GLY A 51 5.33 -1.64 5.85
N GLY A 52 6.64 -1.41 5.91
CA GLY A 52 7.54 -1.62 4.77
C GLY A 52 7.59 -3.08 4.33
N LEU A 53 7.73 -4.01 5.30
CA LEU A 53 7.70 -5.45 5.03
C LEU A 53 6.33 -5.90 4.50
N ALA A 54 5.23 -5.41 5.09
CA ALA A 54 3.89 -5.69 4.62
C ALA A 54 3.65 -5.16 3.20
N ALA A 55 4.09 -3.94 2.89
CA ALA A 55 3.98 -3.37 1.55
C ALA A 55 4.78 -4.19 0.52
N ALA A 56 6.00 -4.62 0.87
CA ALA A 56 6.80 -5.49 0.02
C ALA A 56 6.12 -6.84 -0.23
N LEU A 57 5.61 -7.47 0.83
CA LEU A 57 4.88 -8.74 0.73
C LEU A 57 3.62 -8.61 -0.12
N LEU A 58 2.79 -7.59 0.13
CA LEU A 58 1.59 -7.31 -0.65
C LEU A 58 1.94 -7.09 -2.12
N SER A 59 2.95 -6.27 -2.41
CA SER A 59 3.39 -5.99 -3.78
C SER A 59 3.85 -7.28 -4.48
N LEU A 60 4.60 -8.14 -3.77
CA LEU A 60 5.04 -9.43 -4.29
C LEU A 60 3.84 -10.34 -4.58
N LEU A 61 2.90 -10.48 -3.64
CA LEU A 61 1.70 -11.30 -3.81
C LEU A 61 0.86 -10.83 -5.00
N PHE A 62 0.63 -9.53 -5.14
CA PHE A 62 -0.10 -8.97 -6.28
C PHE A 62 0.64 -9.13 -7.59
N ALA A 63 1.98 -9.01 -7.61
CA ALA A 63 2.77 -9.28 -8.79
C ALA A 63 2.67 -10.76 -9.22
N LEU A 64 2.78 -11.70 -8.28
CA LEU A 64 2.57 -13.12 -8.54
C LEU A 64 1.14 -13.39 -9.04
N ALA A 65 0.12 -12.79 -8.41
CA ALA A 65 -1.27 -12.92 -8.83
C ALA A 65 -1.51 -12.38 -10.25
N LEU A 66 -0.83 -11.29 -10.63
CA LEU A 66 -0.89 -10.78 -12.00
C LEU A 66 -0.24 -11.75 -12.98
N VAL A 67 0.93 -12.31 -12.64
CA VAL A 67 1.62 -13.31 -13.49
C VAL A 67 0.74 -14.53 -13.71
N THR A 68 0.10 -15.07 -12.67
CA THR A 68 -0.80 -16.23 -12.81
C THR A 68 -2.05 -15.87 -13.61
N LEU A 69 -2.60 -14.67 -13.41
CA LEU A 69 -3.75 -14.18 -14.17
C LEU A 69 -3.45 -14.04 -15.68
N PHE A 70 -2.26 -13.55 -16.04
CA PHE A 70 -1.82 -13.48 -17.44
C PHE A 70 -1.52 -14.87 -18.01
N GLY A 71 -0.90 -15.76 -17.22
CA GLY A 71 -0.62 -17.15 -17.63
C GLY A 71 -1.88 -17.95 -17.93
N ALA A 72 -2.94 -17.75 -17.15
CA ALA A 72 -4.24 -18.40 -17.36
C ALA A 72 -5.00 -17.88 -18.60
N THR A 73 -4.54 -16.80 -19.25
CA THR A 73 -5.37 -16.05 -20.21
C THR A 73 -4.68 -15.69 -21.52
N ALA A 74 -3.84 -16.57 -22.05
CA ALA A 74 -3.12 -16.44 -23.34
C ALA A 74 -4.00 -16.16 -24.58
N GLN A 75 -5.34 -16.24 -24.48
CA GLN A 75 -6.28 -16.07 -25.60
C GLN A 75 -7.41 -15.03 -25.36
N ALA A 76 -7.46 -14.37 -24.20
CA ALA A 76 -8.60 -13.50 -23.84
C ALA A 76 -8.31 -12.00 -24.08
N ARG A 77 -9.10 -11.40 -24.97
CA ARG A 77 -9.08 -10.00 -25.42
C ARG A 77 -9.71 -9.12 -24.34
N PHE A 78 -9.00 -8.05 -23.93
CA PHE A 78 -9.41 -6.94 -23.03
C PHE A 78 -10.57 -7.22 -22.06
N SER A 79 -10.23 -7.48 -20.78
CA SER A 79 -11.24 -7.60 -19.73
C SER A 79 -11.06 -6.51 -18.68
N ILE A 80 -12.07 -5.66 -18.54
CA ILE A 80 -12.26 -4.67 -17.45
C ILE A 80 -11.96 -5.28 -16.06
N VAL A 81 -12.22 -6.59 -15.89
CA VAL A 81 -11.93 -7.35 -14.67
C VAL A 81 -10.44 -7.36 -14.31
N ARG A 82 -9.52 -7.28 -15.27
CA ARG A 82 -8.07 -7.25 -14.99
C ARG A 82 -7.61 -5.91 -14.43
N ALA A 83 -8.19 -4.79 -14.88
CA ALA A 83 -7.87 -3.49 -14.33
C ALA A 83 -8.31 -3.38 -12.86
N PHE A 84 -9.38 -4.08 -12.48
CA PHE A 84 -9.84 -4.15 -11.09
C PHE A 84 -8.79 -4.74 -10.15
N TYR A 85 -7.99 -5.73 -10.58
CA TYR A 85 -6.88 -6.26 -9.77
C TYR A 85 -5.88 -5.17 -9.39
N VAL A 86 -5.55 -4.26 -10.31
CA VAL A 86 -4.65 -3.14 -10.04
C VAL A 86 -5.25 -2.18 -9.02
N VAL A 87 -6.56 -1.92 -9.11
CA VAL A 87 -7.27 -1.07 -8.13
C VAL A 87 -7.25 -1.69 -6.74
N VAL A 88 -7.50 -3.01 -6.63
CA VAL A 88 -7.43 -3.72 -5.35
C VAL A 88 -6.00 -3.73 -4.80
N ALA A 89 -5.02 -4.00 -5.66
CA ALA A 89 -3.61 -3.97 -5.27
C ALA A 89 -3.20 -2.60 -4.73
N LEU A 90 -3.56 -1.53 -5.46
CA LEU A 90 -3.29 -0.17 -5.03
C LEU A 90 -4.07 0.20 -3.76
N GLY A 91 -5.32 -0.24 -3.64
CA GLY A 91 -6.15 -0.06 -2.46
C GLY A 91 -5.60 -0.74 -1.21
N ALA A 92 -4.83 -1.82 -1.35
CA ALA A 92 -4.13 -2.47 -0.24
C ALA A 92 -2.76 -1.85 0.05
N VAL A 93 -1.97 -1.57 -0.99
CA VAL A 93 -0.59 -1.08 -0.83
C VAL A 93 -0.54 0.40 -0.46
N ALA A 94 -1.36 1.25 -1.09
CA ALA A 94 -1.29 2.69 -0.88
C ALA A 94 -1.57 3.10 0.58
N PRO A 95 -2.62 2.60 1.26
CA PRO A 95 -2.84 2.92 2.68
C PRO A 95 -1.76 2.33 3.59
N THR A 96 -1.15 1.21 3.21
CA THR A 96 -0.01 0.64 3.96
C THR A 96 1.21 1.57 3.93
N VAL A 97 1.48 2.19 2.78
CA VAL A 97 2.65 3.07 2.59
C VAL A 97 2.38 4.52 3.02
N ALA A 98 1.11 4.94 3.00
CA ALA A 98 0.70 6.33 3.25
C ALA A 98 1.22 6.93 4.58
N PRO A 99 1.15 6.26 5.74
CA PRO A 99 1.66 6.82 7.00
C PRO A 99 3.15 7.19 6.90
N VAL A 100 3.94 6.33 6.24
CA VAL A 100 5.38 6.55 6.08
C VAL A 100 5.65 7.79 5.21
N LEU A 101 4.96 7.90 4.08
CA LEU A 101 5.12 9.02 3.16
C LEU A 101 4.68 10.34 3.77
N LEU A 102 3.58 10.34 4.53
CA LEU A 102 3.06 11.55 5.17
C LEU A 102 4.00 12.09 6.24
N VAL A 103 4.59 11.24 7.09
CA VAL A 103 5.62 11.67 8.06
C VAL A 103 6.89 12.13 7.34
N ALA A 104 7.38 11.37 6.36
CA ALA A 104 8.54 11.75 5.57
C ALA A 104 8.35 13.14 4.93
N ARG A 105 7.18 13.38 4.34
CA ARG A 105 6.82 14.66 3.72
C ARG A 105 6.73 15.79 4.74
N ALA A 106 6.13 15.57 5.91
CA ALA A 106 6.01 16.57 6.96
C ALA A 106 7.40 16.99 7.47
N ARG A 107 8.30 16.02 7.69
CA ARG A 107 9.68 16.28 8.11
C ARG A 107 10.51 16.97 7.04
N ARG A 108 10.40 16.58 5.77
CA ARG A 108 11.07 17.30 4.65
C ARG A 108 10.64 18.75 4.54
N ARG A 109 9.40 19.07 4.91
CA ARG A 109 8.84 20.43 4.91
C ARG A 109 9.10 21.20 6.21
N GLY A 110 9.80 20.62 7.19
CA GLY A 110 10.05 21.25 8.48
C GLY A 110 8.79 21.62 9.25
N THR A 111 7.66 20.95 8.99
CA THR A 111 6.38 21.22 9.67
C THR A 111 6.18 20.18 10.78
N PRO A 112 6.57 20.45 12.04
CA PRO A 112 6.30 19.53 13.13
C PRO A 112 4.79 19.41 13.33
N GLY A 113 4.25 18.21 13.20
CA GLY A 113 2.84 17.94 13.52
C GLY A 113 2.58 18.12 15.01
N ARG A 114 1.30 18.12 15.40
CA ARG A 114 0.90 18.15 16.81
C ARG A 114 1.49 16.97 17.59
N SER A 115 1.52 17.08 18.92
CA SER A 115 1.92 15.97 19.79
C SER A 115 1.12 14.70 19.45
N GLY A 116 1.84 13.59 19.30
CA GLY A 116 1.25 12.30 18.93
C GLY A 116 0.85 12.15 17.45
N TYR A 117 1.24 13.07 16.55
CA TYR A 117 1.03 12.90 15.10
C TYR A 117 1.64 11.59 14.57
N GLU A 118 2.92 11.35 14.86
CA GLU A 118 3.63 10.13 14.42
C GLU A 118 3.01 8.85 15.01
N LEU A 119 2.60 8.89 16.29
CA LEU A 119 1.91 7.78 16.96
C LEU A 119 0.54 7.51 16.33
N GLY A 120 -0.28 8.55 16.12
CA GLY A 120 -1.62 8.40 15.54
C GLY A 120 -1.56 7.78 14.15
N LEU A 121 -0.58 8.18 13.34
CA LEU A 121 -0.41 7.64 12.00
C LEU A 121 0.11 6.20 12.00
N ALA A 122 1.00 5.86 12.94
CA ALA A 122 1.44 4.48 13.16
C ALA A 122 0.26 3.58 13.58
N LEU A 123 -0.57 4.03 14.54
CA LEU A 123 -1.75 3.29 14.99
C LEU A 123 -2.78 3.11 13.87
N ALA A 124 -3.04 4.16 13.07
CA ALA A 124 -3.91 4.06 11.91
C ALA A 124 -3.38 3.04 10.89
N GLY A 125 -2.06 3.05 10.64
CA GLY A 125 -1.39 2.09 9.79
C GLY A 125 -1.50 0.64 10.29
N TYR A 126 -1.27 0.40 11.59
CA TYR A 126 -1.43 -0.93 12.19
C TYR A 126 -2.88 -1.40 12.16
N LEU A 127 -3.82 -0.49 12.44
CA LEU A 127 -5.25 -0.78 12.36
C LEU A 127 -5.64 -1.17 10.93
N PHE A 128 -5.07 -0.52 9.91
CA PHE A 128 -5.28 -0.89 8.52
C PHE A 128 -4.76 -2.31 8.22
N LEU A 129 -3.54 -2.65 8.66
CA LEU A 129 -3.02 -4.02 8.49
C LEU A 129 -3.89 -5.07 9.19
N LEU A 130 -4.35 -4.79 10.41
CA LEU A 130 -5.28 -5.65 11.13
C LEU A 130 -6.60 -5.79 10.36
N SER A 131 -7.12 -4.70 9.80
CA SER A 131 -8.36 -4.71 9.03
C SER A 131 -8.26 -5.50 7.72
N LEU A 132 -7.09 -5.51 7.07
CA LEU A 132 -6.83 -6.36 5.91
C LEU A 132 -6.91 -7.84 6.30
N TYR A 133 -6.28 -8.22 7.41
CA TYR A 133 -6.34 -9.59 7.92
C TYR A 133 -7.77 -10.00 8.29
N LEU A 134 -8.51 -9.14 9.01
CA LEU A 134 -9.89 -9.43 9.36
C LEU A 134 -10.80 -9.50 8.13
N GLY A 135 -10.55 -8.63 7.14
CA GLY A 135 -11.28 -8.61 5.88
C GLY A 135 -11.10 -9.91 5.08
N THR A 136 -9.89 -10.47 5.03
CA THR A 136 -9.66 -11.75 4.34
C THR A 136 -10.33 -12.92 5.05
N VAL A 137 -10.31 -12.94 6.39
CA VAL A 137 -11.02 -13.97 7.17
C VAL A 137 -12.54 -13.86 6.99
N ALA A 138 -13.09 -12.64 6.96
CA ALA A 138 -14.52 -12.40 6.70
C ALA A 138 -14.93 -12.77 5.25
N ALA A 139 -14.03 -12.61 4.29
CA ALA A 139 -14.27 -12.94 2.89
C ALA A 139 -14.23 -14.45 2.59
N LEU A 140 -13.75 -15.28 3.53
CA LEU A 140 -13.53 -16.69 3.29
C LEU A 140 -14.87 -17.43 3.11
N PRO A 141 -15.13 -18.03 1.93
CA PRO A 141 -16.36 -18.78 1.69
C PRO A 141 -16.39 -20.07 2.53
N GLU A 142 -17.58 -20.59 2.76
CA GLU A 142 -17.76 -21.84 3.52
C GLU A 142 -17.06 -23.03 2.87
N THR A 143 -17.11 -23.08 1.54
CA THR A 143 -16.41 -24.05 0.70
C THR A 143 -15.56 -23.34 -0.35
N PHE A 144 -14.33 -23.82 -0.54
CA PHE A 144 -13.40 -23.35 -1.56
C PHE A 144 -12.62 -24.53 -2.14
N VAL A 145 -12.08 -24.36 -3.34
CA VAL A 145 -11.28 -25.40 -4.00
C VAL A 145 -9.81 -25.19 -3.65
N LEU A 146 -9.17 -26.23 -3.13
CA LEU A 146 -7.72 -26.26 -2.87
C LEU A 146 -7.17 -27.52 -3.53
N ASP A 147 -6.18 -27.37 -4.41
CA ASP A 147 -5.56 -28.47 -5.19
C ASP A 147 -6.57 -29.32 -6.00
N GLY A 148 -7.68 -28.70 -6.44
CA GLY A 148 -8.73 -29.37 -7.21
C GLY A 148 -9.84 -30.01 -6.38
N GLU A 149 -9.68 -30.08 -5.06
CA GLU A 149 -10.64 -30.70 -4.16
C GLU A 149 -11.47 -29.65 -3.39
N PRO A 150 -12.80 -29.83 -3.26
CA PRO A 150 -13.63 -28.95 -2.45
C PRO A 150 -13.29 -29.14 -0.96
N THR A 151 -12.78 -28.08 -0.34
CA THR A 151 -12.41 -28.03 1.07
C THR A 151 -13.35 -27.07 1.80
N THR A 152 -13.81 -27.48 2.99
CA THR A 152 -14.61 -26.62 3.88
C THR A 152 -13.70 -25.80 4.79
N ARG A 153 -14.09 -24.55 5.08
CA ARG A 153 -13.39 -23.74 6.07
C ARG A 153 -13.36 -24.44 7.45
N PRO A 154 -12.26 -24.33 8.21
CA PRO A 154 -12.18 -24.90 9.55
C PRO A 154 -13.25 -24.29 10.48
N PRO A 155 -13.83 -25.08 11.42
CA PRO A 155 -14.72 -24.52 12.43
C PRO A 155 -13.95 -23.57 13.37
N PRO A 156 -14.59 -22.50 13.87
CA PRO A 156 -13.99 -21.62 14.87
C PRO A 156 -13.60 -22.41 16.13
N THR A 157 -12.35 -22.32 16.56
CA THR A 157 -11.84 -23.05 17.73
C THR A 157 -10.90 -22.17 18.57
N GLY A 158 -10.74 -22.53 19.85
CA GLY A 158 -9.87 -21.82 20.79
C GLY A 158 -10.46 -20.52 21.36
N ALA A 159 -9.62 -19.72 22.02
CA ALA A 159 -10.04 -18.51 22.74
C ALA A 159 -10.64 -17.41 21.84
N PHE A 160 -10.31 -17.42 20.54
CA PHE A 160 -10.83 -16.46 19.56
C PHE A 160 -12.04 -16.98 18.76
N ALA A 161 -12.53 -18.19 19.06
CA ALA A 161 -13.72 -18.77 18.41
C ALA A 161 -14.89 -17.78 18.26
N PRO A 162 -15.33 -17.04 19.30
CA PRO A 162 -16.48 -16.14 19.16
C PRO A 162 -16.20 -14.98 18.19
N ALA A 163 -14.97 -14.46 18.14
CA ALA A 163 -14.61 -13.40 17.21
C ALA A 163 -14.61 -13.90 15.76
N ILE A 164 -14.12 -15.13 15.54
CA ILE A 164 -14.10 -15.76 14.22
C ILE A 164 -15.53 -16.08 13.76
N GLU A 165 -16.39 -16.55 14.66
CA GLU A 165 -17.80 -16.83 14.35
C GLU A 165 -18.55 -15.57 13.90
N VAL A 166 -18.35 -14.44 14.59
CA VAL A 166 -18.87 -13.14 14.15
C VAL A 166 -18.33 -12.78 12.76
N LEU A 167 -17.04 -13.00 12.52
CA LEU A 167 -16.43 -12.72 11.21
C LEU A 167 -17.00 -13.60 10.10
N TYR A 168 -17.28 -14.86 10.39
CA TYR A 168 -17.84 -15.83 9.44
C TYR A 168 -19.33 -15.60 9.15
N ALA A 169 -20.04 -14.92 10.04
CA ALA A 169 -21.43 -14.50 9.87
C ALA A 169 -21.57 -13.22 9.03
N LEU A 170 -20.48 -12.47 8.81
CA LEU A 170 -20.54 -11.25 8.01
C LEU A 170 -20.81 -11.55 6.53
N PRO A 171 -21.53 -10.65 5.82
CA PRO A 171 -21.68 -10.77 4.38
C PRO A 171 -20.31 -10.63 3.71
N ARG A 172 -20.07 -11.35 2.60
CA ARG A 172 -18.77 -11.31 1.89
C ARG A 172 -18.30 -9.90 1.54
N ALA A 173 -19.22 -8.97 1.28
CA ALA A 173 -18.91 -7.57 1.01
C ALA A 173 -18.16 -6.86 2.17
N ALA A 174 -18.35 -7.32 3.42
CA ALA A 174 -17.63 -6.82 4.58
C ALA A 174 -16.11 -7.04 4.45
N GLY A 175 -15.69 -8.09 3.74
CA GLY A 175 -14.27 -8.41 3.54
C GLY A 175 -13.47 -7.29 2.84
N LEU A 176 -14.14 -6.51 1.98
CA LEU A 176 -13.54 -5.32 1.35
C LEU A 176 -13.95 -4.01 2.06
N ALA A 177 -15.18 -3.93 2.56
CA ALA A 177 -15.69 -2.72 3.20
C ALA A 177 -14.92 -2.36 4.48
N ILE A 178 -14.54 -3.36 5.29
CA ILE A 178 -13.79 -3.17 6.54
C ILE A 178 -12.44 -2.48 6.27
N PRO A 179 -11.53 -3.03 5.42
CA PRO A 179 -10.25 -2.38 5.15
C PRO A 179 -10.42 -1.04 4.42
N ALA A 180 -11.41 -0.91 3.53
CA ALA A 180 -11.70 0.36 2.87
C ALA A 180 -12.09 1.47 3.88
N ALA A 181 -12.95 1.16 4.85
CA ALA A 181 -13.36 2.10 5.89
C ALA A 181 -12.18 2.51 6.78
N VAL A 182 -11.32 1.56 7.16
CA VAL A 182 -10.14 1.83 7.99
C VAL A 182 -9.09 2.64 7.22
N ALA A 183 -8.94 2.43 5.91
CA ALA A 183 -8.04 3.23 5.08
C ALA A 183 -8.34 4.74 5.15
N LEU A 184 -9.62 5.11 5.30
CA LEU A 184 -10.04 6.52 5.44
C LEU A 184 -9.60 7.15 6.77
N LEU A 185 -9.26 6.37 7.79
CA LEU A 185 -8.73 6.89 9.04
C LEU A 185 -7.35 7.53 8.87
N ILE A 186 -6.56 7.12 7.88
CA ILE A 186 -5.22 7.67 7.63
C ILE A 186 -5.27 9.15 7.23
N PRO A 187 -6.00 9.55 6.16
CA PRO A 187 -6.13 10.97 5.82
C PRO A 187 -6.90 11.76 6.89
N LEU A 188 -7.81 11.12 7.65
CA LEU A 188 -8.49 11.76 8.77
C LEU A 188 -7.52 12.10 9.90
N VAL A 189 -6.70 11.15 10.35
CA VAL A 189 -5.66 11.39 11.37
C VAL A 189 -4.67 12.44 10.88
N TYR A 190 -4.28 12.37 9.60
CA TYR A 190 -3.42 13.36 8.97
C TYR A 190 -4.01 14.77 9.06
N THR A 191 -5.26 14.98 8.65
CA THR A 191 -5.89 16.30 8.63
C THR A 191 -6.18 16.84 10.03
N LEU A 192 -6.52 15.99 10.99
CA LEU A 192 -6.79 16.39 12.37
C LEU A 192 -5.52 16.74 13.17
N ARG A 193 -4.40 16.03 12.90
CA ARG A 193 -3.17 16.14 13.69
C ARG A 193 -2.03 16.89 13.00
N ARG A 194 -2.18 17.26 11.73
CA ARG A 194 -1.32 18.23 11.04
C ARG A 194 -1.51 19.62 11.62
#